data_AF-A0A0K1F218-F1
#
_entry.id   AF-A0A0K1F218-F1
#
_cell.length_a   1.000
_cell.length_b   1.000
_cell.length_c   1.000
_cell.angle_alpha   90.00
_cell.angle_beta   90.00
_cell.angle_gamma   90.00
#
_symmetry.space_group_name_H-M   'P 1'
#
loop_
_entity.id
_entity.type
_entity.pdbx_description
1 polymer ?
#
loop_
_entity_poly.entity_id
_entity_poly.type
_entity_poly.pdbx_seq_one_letter_code
_entity_poly.pdbx_strand_id
1 'polypeptide(L)'
;MRPRANVRVLITGEGLDLDAITEALGVEPTYTRLGETYDDWEYTIPRAECASVSERLGTLRRALGDGAGRLAPALEGRDANVGVELSVHAVIGDEPDLTLTRGDLAFLGTLGAEFGIDPYPYYPDEADDLPPVGEGA
;
A
#
# COMPACT_ATOMS: atom_id res chain seq x y z
N MET A 1 -4.99 16.82 15.74
CA MET A 1 -5.69 15.54 15.52
C MET A 1 -4.76 14.62 14.76
N ARG A 2 -4.61 13.36 15.17
CA ARG A 2 -3.54 12.55 14.58
C ARG A 2 -3.82 12.25 13.09
N PRO A 3 -2.83 12.46 12.21
CA PRO A 3 -2.98 12.12 10.80
C PRO A 3 -3.22 10.63 10.64
N ARG A 4 -3.93 10.27 9.56
CA ARG A 4 -4.40 8.92 9.31
C ARG A 4 -3.99 8.47 7.93
N ALA A 5 -3.43 7.27 7.82
CA ALA A 5 -3.04 6.74 6.52
C ALA A 5 -3.41 5.26 6.36
N ASN A 6 -3.94 4.92 5.19
CA ASN A 6 -3.96 3.54 4.73
C ASN A 6 -2.62 3.23 4.03
N VAL A 7 -2.38 1.97 3.75
CA VAL A 7 -1.30 1.56 2.84
C VAL A 7 -1.82 0.41 1.99
N ARG A 8 -1.55 0.44 0.69
CA ARG A 8 -1.90 -0.66 -0.21
C ARG A 8 -0.72 -1.09 -1.07
N VAL A 9 -0.72 -2.37 -1.41
CA VAL A 9 0.04 -2.92 -2.52
C VAL A 9 -0.93 -3.11 -3.68
N LEU A 10 -0.57 -2.60 -4.85
CA LEU A 10 -1.30 -2.75 -6.10
C LEU A 10 -0.37 -3.43 -7.10
N ILE A 11 -0.83 -4.51 -7.71
CA ILE A 11 -0.13 -5.19 -8.80
C ILE A 11 -1.06 -5.20 -10.00
N THR A 12 -0.59 -4.64 -11.11
CA THR A 12 -1.37 -4.57 -12.36
C THR A 12 -0.57 -5.10 -13.53
N GLY A 13 -1.24 -5.64 -14.53
CA GLY A 13 -0.59 -6.17 -15.74
C GLY A 13 -1.54 -7.01 -16.57
N GLU A 14 -1.11 -7.46 -17.74
CA GLU A 14 -1.90 -8.35 -18.59
C GLU A 14 -1.54 -9.82 -18.31
N GLY A 15 -2.56 -10.67 -18.12
CA GLY A 15 -2.36 -12.12 -17.97
C GLY A 15 -1.67 -12.49 -16.67
N LEU A 16 -1.99 -11.77 -15.58
CA LEU A 16 -1.45 -12.06 -14.27
C LEU A 16 -2.04 -13.35 -13.71
N ASP A 17 -1.19 -14.11 -13.03
CA ASP A 17 -1.64 -15.26 -12.24
C ASP A 17 -1.89 -14.79 -10.81
N LEU A 18 -3.13 -14.37 -10.56
CA LEU A 18 -3.54 -13.78 -9.29
C LEU A 18 -3.42 -14.76 -8.13
N ASP A 19 -3.59 -16.06 -8.38
CA ASP A 19 -3.43 -17.11 -7.39
C ASP A 19 -1.96 -17.29 -7.00
N ALA A 20 -1.05 -17.31 -8.00
CA ALA A 20 0.38 -17.37 -7.74
C ALA A 20 0.90 -16.13 -6.99
N ILE A 21 0.36 -14.94 -7.29
CA ILE A 21 0.67 -13.70 -6.55
C ILE A 21 0.20 -13.83 -5.09
N THR A 22 -1.01 -14.31 -4.87
CA THR A 22 -1.60 -14.53 -3.53
C THR A 22 -0.76 -15.52 -2.72
N GLU A 23 -0.38 -16.66 -3.31
CA GLU A 23 0.48 -17.67 -2.67
C GLU A 23 1.86 -17.08 -2.33
N ALA A 24 2.46 -16.34 -3.26
CA ALA A 24 3.78 -15.75 -3.07
C ALA A 24 3.79 -14.72 -1.92
N LEU A 25 2.81 -13.83 -1.89
CA LEU A 25 2.70 -12.78 -0.87
C LEU A 25 2.19 -13.30 0.48
N GLY A 26 1.51 -14.46 0.49
CA GLY A 26 1.04 -15.11 1.71
C GLY A 26 -0.09 -14.36 2.41
N VAL A 27 -0.78 -13.46 1.70
CA VAL A 27 -1.94 -12.70 2.19
C VAL A 27 -3.07 -12.78 1.17
N GLU A 28 -4.31 -12.86 1.66
CA GLU A 28 -5.48 -12.78 0.80
C GLU A 28 -5.63 -11.34 0.27
N PRO A 29 -5.84 -11.13 -1.04
CA PRO A 29 -6.13 -9.80 -1.57
C PRO A 29 -7.39 -9.21 -0.95
N THR A 30 -7.38 -7.90 -0.77
CA THR A 30 -8.60 -7.14 -0.47
C THR A 30 -9.45 -6.92 -1.72
N TYR A 31 -8.83 -6.94 -2.89
CA TYR A 31 -9.51 -6.80 -4.17
C TYR A 31 -8.72 -7.52 -5.27
N THR A 32 -9.45 -8.15 -6.18
CA THR A 32 -8.91 -8.69 -7.43
C THR A 32 -9.86 -8.38 -8.57
N ARG A 33 -9.30 -8.14 -9.75
CA ARG A 33 -10.06 -8.03 -10.98
C ARG A 33 -9.33 -8.76 -12.10
N LEU A 34 -10.05 -9.62 -12.80
CA LEU A 34 -9.63 -10.10 -14.11
C LEU A 34 -10.29 -9.19 -15.15
N GLY A 35 -9.48 -8.46 -15.91
CA GLY A 35 -9.97 -7.48 -16.87
C GLY A 35 -9.70 -7.91 -18.31
N GLU A 36 -10.43 -7.32 -19.25
CA GLU A 36 -10.18 -7.55 -20.69
C GLU A 36 -8.87 -6.92 -21.17
N THR A 37 -8.35 -5.93 -20.44
CA THR A 37 -7.14 -5.17 -20.81
C THR A 37 -6.04 -5.23 -19.76
N TYR A 38 -6.39 -5.41 -18.49
CA TYR A 38 -5.43 -5.56 -17.40
C TYR A 38 -6.11 -6.22 -16.20
N ASP A 39 -5.33 -7.01 -15.49
CA ASP A 39 -5.70 -7.65 -14.23
C ASP A 39 -5.17 -6.81 -13.07
N ASP A 40 -5.92 -6.81 -11.97
CA ASP A 40 -5.55 -6.13 -10.74
C ASP A 40 -5.51 -7.11 -9.57
N TRP A 41 -4.49 -6.96 -8.74
CA TRP A 41 -4.41 -7.57 -7.43
C TRP A 41 -4.08 -6.49 -6.41
N GLU A 42 -4.88 -6.39 -5.36
CA GLU A 42 -4.69 -5.38 -4.31
C GLU A 42 -4.74 -5.98 -2.92
N TYR A 43 -3.82 -5.55 -2.06
CA TYR A 43 -3.87 -5.77 -0.64
C TYR A 43 -3.79 -4.45 0.11
N THR A 44 -4.88 -4.08 0.77
CA THR A 44 -5.01 -2.85 1.53
C THR A 44 -4.98 -3.13 3.03
N ILE A 45 -4.08 -2.45 3.73
CA ILE A 45 -4.17 -2.32 5.19
C ILE A 45 -5.01 -1.07 5.47
N PRO A 46 -6.17 -1.23 6.16
CA PRO A 46 -7.09 -0.13 6.41
C PRO A 46 -6.45 1.06 7.08
N ARG A 47 -7.07 2.22 6.89
CA ARG A 47 -6.60 3.48 7.47
C ARG A 47 -6.45 3.35 8.99
N ALA A 48 -5.34 3.86 9.52
CA ALA A 48 -5.12 4.03 10.95
C ALA A 48 -4.39 5.33 11.24
N GLU A 49 -4.50 5.82 12.48
CA GLU A 49 -3.66 6.92 12.96
C GLU A 49 -2.18 6.52 12.91
N CYS A 50 -1.33 7.43 12.47
CA CYS A 50 0.12 7.24 12.44
C CYS A 50 0.84 8.56 12.69
N ALA A 51 1.97 8.53 13.38
CA ALA A 51 2.83 9.71 13.50
C ALA A 51 3.83 9.79 12.33
N SER A 52 4.05 8.69 11.62
CA SER A 52 4.96 8.59 10.48
C SER A 52 4.44 7.59 9.46
N VAL A 53 4.69 7.86 8.18
CA VAL A 53 4.40 6.92 7.08
C VAL A 53 5.17 5.60 7.21
N SER A 54 6.34 5.63 7.86
CA SER A 54 7.15 4.45 8.12
C SER A 54 6.44 3.44 9.04
N GLU A 55 5.54 3.88 9.93
CA GLU A 55 4.74 2.98 10.76
C GLU A 55 3.78 2.14 9.91
N ARG A 56 3.22 2.74 8.85
CA ARG A 56 2.31 2.07 7.92
C ARG A 56 3.06 1.10 7.02
N LEU A 57 4.19 1.51 6.45
CA LEU A 57 5.08 0.62 5.70
C LEU A 57 5.60 -0.54 6.55
N GLY A 58 5.93 -0.28 7.82
CA GLY A 58 6.31 -1.32 8.78
C GLY A 58 5.18 -2.31 9.08
N THR A 59 3.92 -1.87 9.04
CA THR A 59 2.76 -2.75 9.18
C THR A 59 2.59 -3.61 7.92
N LEU A 60 2.70 -3.03 6.73
CA LEU A 60 2.68 -3.75 5.47
C LEU A 60 3.80 -4.80 5.40
N ARG A 61 5.03 -4.42 5.71
CA ARG A 61 6.17 -5.34 5.75
C ARG A 61 5.94 -6.54 6.66
N ARG A 62 5.31 -6.32 7.83
CA ARG A 62 4.97 -7.43 8.75
C ARG A 62 3.88 -8.33 8.19
N ALA A 63 2.89 -7.77 7.51
CA ALA A 63 1.81 -8.54 6.90
C ALA A 63 2.33 -9.45 5.78
N LEU A 64 3.18 -8.91 4.89
CA LEU A 64 3.75 -9.68 3.78
C LEU A 64 4.87 -10.62 4.22
N GLY A 65 5.60 -10.29 5.31
CA GLY A 65 6.70 -11.09 5.82
C GLY A 65 7.73 -11.44 4.75
N ASP A 66 8.10 -12.73 4.67
CA ASP A 66 9.02 -13.24 3.64
C ASP A 66 8.40 -13.26 2.24
N GLY A 67 7.07 -13.12 2.12
CA GLY A 67 6.35 -13.17 0.85
C GLY A 67 6.75 -12.06 -0.12
N ALA A 68 7.18 -10.90 0.40
CA ALA A 68 7.71 -9.81 -0.41
C ALA A 68 8.88 -10.24 -1.31
N GLY A 69 9.76 -11.12 -0.81
CA GLY A 69 10.89 -11.65 -1.59
C GLY A 69 10.52 -12.77 -2.58
N ARG A 70 9.29 -13.28 -2.50
CA ARG A 70 8.77 -14.34 -3.40
C ARG A 70 7.94 -13.78 -4.55
N LEU A 71 7.62 -12.49 -4.52
CA LEU A 71 6.81 -11.84 -5.55
C LEU A 71 7.50 -11.83 -6.92
N ALA A 72 8.78 -11.48 -6.99
CA ALA A 72 9.49 -11.37 -8.28
C ALA A 72 9.47 -12.69 -9.10
N PRO A 73 9.75 -13.87 -8.51
CA PRO A 73 9.53 -15.15 -9.19
C PRO A 73 8.08 -15.37 -9.65
N ALA A 74 7.09 -14.96 -8.85
CA ALA A 74 5.68 -15.09 -9.21
C ALA A 74 5.26 -14.16 -10.37
N LEU A 75 6.06 -13.15 -10.69
CA LEU A 75 5.85 -12.23 -11.82
C LEU A 75 6.77 -12.53 -13.01
N GLU A 76 7.60 -13.58 -12.94
CA GLU A 76 8.58 -13.88 -13.98
C GLU A 76 7.91 -14.08 -15.36
N GLY A 77 8.41 -13.36 -16.37
CA GLY A 77 7.87 -13.41 -17.73
C GLY A 77 6.58 -12.61 -17.94
N ARG A 78 6.09 -11.87 -16.94
CA ARG A 78 4.92 -11.00 -17.02
C ARG A 78 5.34 -9.53 -17.00
N ASP A 79 4.66 -8.70 -17.78
CA ASP A 79 4.81 -7.25 -17.72
C ASP A 79 3.88 -6.70 -16.63
N ALA A 80 4.35 -6.76 -15.38
CA ALA A 80 3.58 -6.37 -14.21
C ALA A 80 4.17 -5.10 -13.58
N ASN A 81 3.30 -4.15 -13.26
CA ASN A 81 3.64 -3.01 -12.43
C ASN A 81 3.31 -3.32 -10.96
N VAL A 82 4.24 -3.03 -10.06
CA VAL A 82 4.04 -3.18 -8.61
C VAL A 82 4.12 -1.80 -7.98
N GLY A 83 3.06 -1.39 -7.28
CA GLY A 83 2.98 -0.13 -6.57
C GLY A 83 2.72 -0.34 -5.08
N VAL A 84 3.35 0.48 -4.25
CA VAL A 84 2.94 0.70 -2.86
C VAL A 84 2.47 2.13 -2.72
N GLU A 85 1.22 2.31 -2.31
CA GLU A 85 0.60 3.63 -2.19
C GLU A 85 0.12 3.89 -0.77
N LEU A 86 0.33 5.12 -0.31
CA LEU A 86 -0.22 5.64 0.94
C LEU A 86 -1.20 6.77 0.64
N SER A 87 -2.47 6.60 1.02
CA SER A 87 -3.40 7.74 1.10
C SER A 87 -3.32 8.36 2.49
N VAL A 88 -2.84 9.60 2.58
CA VAL A 88 -2.60 10.31 3.84
C VAL A 88 -3.66 11.38 4.04
N HIS A 89 -4.51 11.21 5.05
CA HIS A 89 -5.52 12.18 5.46
C HIS A 89 -5.04 12.93 6.70
N ALA A 90 -4.85 14.23 6.57
CA ALA A 90 -4.29 15.05 7.63
C ALA A 90 -4.88 16.46 7.62
N VAL A 91 -5.00 17.05 8.80
CA VAL A 91 -5.25 18.49 8.91
C VAL A 91 -3.96 19.23 8.55
N ILE A 92 -4.09 20.33 7.79
CA ILE A 92 -2.94 21.16 7.39
C ILE A 92 -2.18 21.63 8.64
N GLY A 93 -0.88 21.35 8.68
CA GLY A 93 0.01 21.62 9.82
C GLY A 93 0.07 20.53 10.89
N ASP A 94 -0.65 19.42 10.71
CA ASP A 94 -0.62 18.21 11.55
C ASP A 94 -0.40 16.95 10.69
N GLU A 95 0.41 17.08 9.64
CA GLU A 95 0.80 15.97 8.76
C GLU A 95 1.74 14.96 9.46
N PRO A 96 1.74 13.68 9.06
CA PRO A 96 2.68 12.72 9.61
C PRO A 96 4.09 13.01 9.09
N ASP A 97 5.10 12.51 9.79
CA ASP A 97 6.46 12.46 9.24
C ASP A 97 6.47 11.61 7.97
N LEU A 98 6.92 12.20 6.86
CA LEU A 98 6.97 11.57 5.53
C LEU A 98 8.34 10.93 5.24
N THR A 99 9.26 10.92 6.22
CA THR A 99 10.61 10.38 6.03
C THR A 99 10.58 8.85 5.85
N LEU A 100 11.26 8.38 4.79
CA LEU A 100 11.50 6.95 4.58
C LEU A 100 12.81 6.53 5.20
N THR A 101 12.78 5.45 5.97
CA THR A 101 14.01 4.85 6.51
C THR A 101 14.71 4.01 5.45
N ARG A 102 15.99 3.69 5.67
CA ARG A 102 16.71 2.72 4.85
C ARG A 102 16.00 1.36 4.79
N GLY A 103 15.36 0.95 5.89
CA GLY A 103 14.61 -0.31 5.95
C GLY A 103 13.33 -0.28 5.11
N ASP A 104 12.71 0.90 4.96
CA ASP A 104 11.53 1.07 4.11
C ASP A 104 11.93 0.99 2.63
N LEU A 105 13.01 1.69 2.25
CA LEU A 105 13.54 1.63 0.89
C LEU A 105 13.99 0.22 0.49
N ALA A 106 14.64 -0.51 1.40
CA ALA A 106 15.03 -1.90 1.14
C ALA A 106 13.82 -2.83 0.98
N PHE A 107 12.77 -2.61 1.77
CA PHE A 107 11.52 -3.37 1.67
C PHE A 107 10.80 -3.09 0.33
N LEU A 108 10.61 -1.81 -0.02
CA LEU A 108 10.03 -1.41 -1.31
C LEU A 108 10.84 -1.96 -2.49
N GLY A 109 12.17 -1.90 -2.41
CA GLY A 109 13.06 -2.48 -3.41
C GLY A 109 12.98 -4.01 -3.49
N THR A 110 12.66 -4.72 -2.40
CA THR A 110 12.45 -6.17 -2.42
C THR A 110 11.19 -6.54 -3.21
N LEU A 111 10.14 -5.73 -3.11
CA LEU A 111 8.93 -5.87 -3.91
C LEU A 111 9.13 -5.46 -5.37
N GLY A 112 10.21 -4.75 -5.69
CA GLY A 112 10.37 -4.08 -6.97
C GLY A 112 9.33 -2.97 -7.18
N ALA A 113 8.83 -2.38 -6.09
CA ALA A 113 7.68 -1.50 -6.15
C ALA A 113 8.04 -0.03 -6.39
N GLU A 114 7.24 0.65 -7.20
CA GLU A 114 7.12 2.10 -7.15
C GLU A 114 6.42 2.52 -5.87
N PHE A 115 6.77 3.70 -5.34
CA PHE A 115 6.18 4.21 -4.10
C PHE A 115 5.52 5.55 -4.33
N GLY A 116 4.24 5.64 -3.97
CA GLY A 116 3.41 6.83 -4.09
C GLY A 116 2.85 7.28 -2.75
N ILE A 117 2.72 8.60 -2.58
CA ILE A 117 1.95 9.20 -1.49
C ILE A 117 0.87 10.07 -2.14
N ASP A 118 -0.37 9.82 -1.76
CA ASP A 118 -1.54 10.58 -2.19
C ASP A 118 -2.06 11.39 -0.99
N PRO A 119 -1.77 12.71 -0.92
CA PRO A 119 -2.15 13.54 0.20
C PRO A 119 -3.59 14.07 0.07
N TYR A 120 -4.36 13.89 1.12
CA TYR A 120 -5.70 14.44 1.32
C TYR A 120 -5.65 15.44 2.50
N PRO A 121 -5.34 16.71 2.24
CA PRO A 121 -5.31 17.75 3.27
C PRO A 121 -6.71 18.25 3.62
N TYR A 122 -6.94 18.53 4.90
CA TYR A 122 -8.17 19.12 5.44
C TYR A 122 -7.84 20.42 6.15
N TYR A 123 -8.71 21.42 6.05
CA TYR A 123 -8.56 22.64 6.85
C TYR A 123 -8.86 22.35 8.33
N PRO A 124 -8.34 23.17 9.27
CA PRO A 124 -8.55 22.96 10.70
C PRO A 124 -10.01 22.95 11.15
N ASP A 125 -10.92 23.57 10.40
CA ASP A 125 -12.36 23.58 10.62
C ASP A 125 -13.09 22.38 9.99
N GLU A 126 -12.45 21.64 9.10
CA GLU A 126 -12.94 20.40 8.46
C GLU A 126 -12.43 19.15 9.20
N ALA A 127 -11.99 19.34 10.42
CA ALA A 127 -11.35 18.34 11.25
C ALA A 127 -12.23 17.09 11.44
N ASP A 128 -13.54 17.29 11.59
CA ASP A 128 -14.52 16.22 11.78
C ASP A 128 -14.87 15.48 10.47
N ASP A 129 -14.46 16.01 9.31
CA ASP A 129 -14.64 15.38 8.00
C ASP A 129 -13.54 14.36 7.66
N LEU A 130 -12.57 14.17 8.57
CA LEU A 130 -11.57 13.13 8.42
C LEU A 130 -12.24 11.76 8.36
N PRO A 131 -12.00 10.98 7.29
CA PRO A 131 -12.67 9.70 7.11
C PRO A 131 -12.25 8.72 8.22
N PRO A 132 -13.14 7.79 8.60
CA PRO A 132 -12.95 6.96 9.78
C PRO A 132 -11.74 6.01 9.64
N VAL A 133 -11.27 5.55 10.79
CA VAL A 133 -10.27 4.48 10.92
C VAL A 133 -10.92 3.14 10.62
N GLY A 134 -10.19 2.24 9.95
CA GLY A 134 -10.65 0.86 9.71
C GLY A 134 -11.44 0.63 8.42
N GLU A 135 -11.75 1.68 7.66
CA GLU A 135 -12.32 1.52 6.32
C GLU A 135 -11.18 1.38 5.27
N GLY A 136 -11.33 0.41 4.37
CA GLY A 136 -10.62 0.37 3.10
C GLY A 136 -11.08 1.55 2.24
N ALA A 137 -10.22 1.99 1.30
CA ALA A 137 -10.39 3.24 0.54
C ALA A 137 -11.84 3.58 0.16
#